data_AF-A0A3M1E3T0-F1
#
_entry.id   AF-A0A3M1E3T0-F1
#
_cell.length_a   1.000
_cell.length_b   1.000
_cell.length_c   1.000
_cell.angle_alpha   90.00
_cell.angle_beta   90.00
_cell.angle_gamma   90.00
#
_symmetry.space_group_name_H-M   'P 1'
#
loop_
_entity.id
_entity.type
_entity.pdbx_description
1 polymer ?
#
loop_
_entity_poly.entity_id
_entity_poly.type
_entity_poly.pdbx_seq_one_letter_code
_entity_poly.pdbx_strand_id
1 'polypeptide(L)'
;MCWPQGEGDLGRRLRNGSDRAWAEGAAGVILLGADSPTLPPSFLDATLRRLNRYDAIFGPCEDGGYYLLASRRPCEALFDHIDWGGSEVADQTRRRAKEAKLKLHELPYWYDLDRFDDLRLAKRDLLRYEMTKLPEFAALHETIERLLEGSKA
;
A
#
# COMPACT_ATOMS: atom_id res chain seq x y z
N MET A 1 -11.70 -13.46 9.32
CA MET A 1 -12.00 -12.71 10.55
C MET A 1 -11.75 -11.23 10.24
N CYS A 2 -12.56 -10.30 10.74
CA CYS A 2 -12.37 -8.86 10.52
C CYS A 2 -12.29 -8.17 11.88
N TRP A 3 -11.34 -7.25 12.04
CA TRP A 3 -11.10 -6.55 13.32
C TRP A 3 -11.08 -5.05 13.14
N PRO A 4 -11.50 -4.30 14.18
CA PRO A 4 -11.26 -2.86 14.23
C PRO A 4 -9.75 -2.60 14.28
N GLN A 5 -9.29 -1.55 13.60
CA GLN A 5 -7.88 -1.11 13.63
C GLN A 5 -7.46 -0.56 15.01
N GLY A 6 -8.43 -0.18 15.84
CA GLY A 6 -8.22 0.45 17.14
C GLY A 6 -8.07 1.97 17.06
N GLU A 7 -7.72 2.55 18.20
CA GLU A 7 -7.62 4.00 18.41
C GLU A 7 -6.20 4.54 18.12
N GLY A 8 -6.09 5.86 17.96
CA GLY A 8 -4.84 6.57 17.69
C GLY A 8 -4.67 6.98 16.23
N ASP A 9 -3.46 7.43 15.90
CA ASP A 9 -3.06 7.78 14.52
C ASP A 9 -2.92 6.53 13.63
N LEU A 10 -2.61 6.75 12.35
CA LEU A 10 -2.48 5.67 11.38
C LEU A 10 -1.33 4.71 11.74
N GLY A 11 -0.18 5.23 12.20
CA GLY A 11 0.94 4.39 12.62
C GLY A 11 0.59 3.43 13.73
N ARG A 12 -0.12 3.92 14.76
CA ARG A 12 -0.59 3.07 15.86
C ARG A 12 -1.56 2.00 15.38
N ARG A 13 -2.48 2.35 14.48
CA ARG A 13 -3.45 1.40 13.89
C ARG A 13 -2.76 0.31 13.07
N LEU A 14 -1.79 0.69 12.24
CA LEU A 14 -0.99 -0.25 11.45
C LEU A 14 -0.11 -1.16 12.33
N ARG A 15 0.49 -0.59 13.39
CA ARG A 15 1.24 -1.36 14.39
C ARG A 15 0.34 -2.34 15.13
N ASN A 16 -0.85 -1.94 15.56
CA ASN A 16 -1.81 -2.84 16.23
C ASN A 16 -2.15 -4.06 15.37
N GLY A 17 -2.42 -3.84 14.07
CA GLY A 17 -2.70 -4.92 13.13
C GLY A 17 -1.51 -5.87 12.97
N SER A 18 -0.29 -5.30 12.87
CA SER A 18 0.95 -6.06 12.73
C SER A 18 1.27 -6.88 13.98
N ASP A 19 1.21 -6.25 15.16
CA ASP A 19 1.43 -6.87 16.47
C ASP A 19 0.49 -8.05 16.69
N ARG A 20 -0.77 -7.91 16.27
CA ARG A 20 -1.73 -9.00 16.41
C ARG A 20 -1.47 -10.15 15.46
N ALA A 21 -1.10 -9.87 14.21
CA ALA A 21 -0.68 -10.92 13.28
C ALA A 21 0.53 -11.70 13.82
N TRP A 22 1.51 -11.01 14.40
CA TRP A 22 2.66 -11.66 15.05
C TRP A 22 2.27 -12.46 16.30
N ALA A 23 1.36 -11.95 17.13
CA ALA A 23 0.83 -12.68 18.28
C ALA A 23 0.11 -13.97 17.89
N GLU A 24 -0.47 -14.03 16.69
CA GLU A 24 -1.09 -15.23 16.10
C GLU A 24 -0.09 -16.13 15.34
N GLY A 25 1.21 -15.81 15.38
CA GLY A 25 2.27 -16.66 14.84
C GLY A 25 2.64 -16.38 13.38
N ALA A 26 2.28 -15.22 12.82
CA ALA A 26 2.69 -14.86 11.46
C ALA A 26 4.22 -14.77 11.33
N ALA A 27 4.77 -15.36 10.28
CA ALA A 27 6.21 -15.28 9.95
C ALA A 27 6.64 -13.93 9.35
N GLY A 28 5.67 -13.07 9.07
CA GLY A 28 5.84 -11.73 8.51
C GLY A 28 4.48 -11.09 8.26
N VAL A 29 4.50 -9.76 8.12
CA VAL A 29 3.30 -8.94 7.90
C VAL A 29 3.51 -8.12 6.64
N ILE A 30 2.46 -8.04 5.82
CA ILE A 30 2.33 -7.10 4.71
C ILE A 30 1.09 -6.25 5.02
N LEU A 31 1.31 -4.95 5.12
CA LEU A 31 0.28 -3.92 5.19
C LEU A 31 0.09 -3.39 3.77
N LEU A 32 -1.16 -3.36 3.31
CA LEU A 32 -1.53 -2.95 1.96
C LEU A 32 -2.69 -1.94 2.02
N GLY A 33 -2.57 -0.84 1.29
CA GLY A 33 -3.65 0.12 1.05
C GLY A 33 -4.83 -0.54 0.32
N ALA A 34 -6.05 -0.09 0.62
CA ALA A 34 -7.28 -0.66 0.03
C ALA A 34 -7.79 0.14 -1.19
N ASP A 35 -7.15 1.26 -1.47
CA ASP A 35 -7.41 2.29 -2.48
C ASP A 35 -6.62 2.12 -3.78
N SER A 36 -5.91 1.00 -3.91
CA SER A 36 -5.06 0.64 -5.05
C SER A 36 -5.60 -0.57 -5.83
N PRO A 37 -6.84 -0.55 -6.39
CA PRO A 37 -7.48 -1.74 -6.98
C PRO A 37 -6.79 -2.27 -8.24
N THR A 38 -5.93 -1.47 -8.86
CA THR A 38 -5.18 -1.84 -10.08
C THR A 38 -3.75 -2.30 -9.78
N LEU A 39 -3.35 -2.39 -8.50
CA LEU A 39 -2.03 -2.83 -8.11
C LEU A 39 -1.75 -4.24 -8.64
N PRO A 40 -0.71 -4.45 -9.47
CA PRO A 40 -0.45 -5.76 -10.05
C PRO A 40 -0.07 -6.78 -8.97
N PRO A 41 -0.63 -8.00 -8.98
CA PRO A 41 -0.28 -9.05 -8.01
C PRO A 41 1.22 -9.37 -7.95
N SER A 42 1.95 -9.11 -9.04
CA SER A 42 3.40 -9.29 -9.13
C SER A 42 4.19 -8.46 -8.11
N PHE A 43 3.60 -7.37 -7.57
CA PHE A 43 4.19 -6.56 -6.51
C PHE A 43 4.14 -7.26 -5.15
N LEU A 44 3.05 -7.97 -4.86
CA LEU A 44 2.96 -8.84 -3.67
C LEU A 44 3.93 -10.01 -3.80
N ASP A 45 4.01 -10.66 -4.96
CA ASP A 45 4.98 -11.71 -5.21
C ASP A 45 6.43 -11.22 -5.05
N ALA A 46 6.70 -10.02 -5.57
CA ALA A 46 7.98 -9.34 -5.41
C ALA A 46 8.31 -9.08 -3.93
N THR A 47 7.33 -8.66 -3.14
CA THR A 47 7.44 -8.44 -1.69
C THR A 47 7.82 -9.73 -0.97
N LEU A 48 7.05 -10.80 -1.19
CA LEU A 48 7.28 -12.10 -0.55
C LEU A 48 8.68 -12.65 -0.85
N ARG A 49 9.12 -12.60 -2.11
CA ARG A 49 10.47 -13.05 -2.49
C ARG A 49 11.59 -12.24 -1.82
N ARG A 50 11.38 -10.94 -1.66
CA ARG A 50 12.39 -10.02 -1.13
C ARG A 50 12.45 -10.02 0.38
N LEU A 51 11.34 -10.28 1.08
CA LEU A 51 11.34 -10.34 2.53
C LEU A 51 12.44 -11.27 3.07
N ASN A 52 12.77 -12.37 2.39
CA ASN A 52 13.88 -13.26 2.79
C ASN A 52 15.27 -12.59 2.86
N ARG A 53 15.49 -11.47 2.15
CA ARG A 53 16.81 -10.82 1.99
C ARG A 53 16.90 -9.42 2.61
N TYR A 54 15.76 -8.86 3.02
CA TYR A 54 15.60 -7.50 3.52
C TYR A 54 14.87 -7.55 4.87
N ASP A 55 15.06 -6.52 5.68
CA ASP A 55 14.37 -6.38 6.97
C ASP A 55 12.94 -5.85 6.78
N ALA A 56 12.80 -4.94 5.82
CA ALA A 56 11.54 -4.32 5.46
C ALA A 56 11.45 -4.10 3.94
N ILE A 57 10.23 -4.18 3.41
CA ILE A 57 9.88 -3.84 2.03
C ILE A 57 8.87 -2.70 2.08
N PHE A 58 8.99 -1.77 1.16
CA PHE A 58 8.19 -0.57 1.10
C PHE A 58 7.82 -0.27 -0.35
N GLY A 59 6.58 0.16 -0.60
CA GLY A 59 6.07 0.52 -1.92
C GLY A 59 5.56 1.96 -1.95
N PRO A 60 6.35 2.92 -2.48
CA PRO A 60 5.99 4.34 -2.40
C PRO A 60 4.84 4.72 -3.34
N CYS A 61 4.09 5.75 -2.93
CA CYS A 61 3.18 6.49 -3.79
C CYS A 61 3.81 7.83 -4.21
N GLU A 62 3.35 8.40 -5.33
CA GLU A 62 3.87 9.67 -5.85
C GLU A 62 3.49 10.88 -4.98
N ASP A 63 2.42 10.76 -4.19
CA ASP A 63 1.94 11.78 -3.26
C ASP A 63 2.77 11.90 -1.97
N GLY A 64 3.74 11.00 -1.78
CA GLY A 64 4.61 10.93 -0.62
C GLY A 64 4.15 9.95 0.47
N GLY A 65 3.03 9.27 0.26
CA GLY A 65 2.60 8.11 1.03
C GLY A 65 3.21 6.80 0.53
N TYR A 66 2.55 5.69 0.85
CA TYR A 66 2.91 4.37 0.36
C TYR A 66 1.73 3.41 0.39
N TYR A 67 1.61 2.61 -0.68
CA TYR A 67 0.56 1.60 -0.81
C TYR A 67 0.93 0.29 -0.09
N LEU A 68 2.21 0.07 0.22
CA LEU A 68 2.69 -1.17 0.84
C LEU A 68 3.81 -0.95 1.85
N LEU A 69 3.70 -1.61 3.00
CA LEU A 69 4.78 -1.78 3.97
C LEU A 69 4.81 -3.22 4.47
N ALA A 70 5.97 -3.85 4.47
CA ALA A 70 6.11 -5.23 4.92
C ALA A 70 7.37 -5.45 5.75
N SER A 71 7.30 -6.37 6.71
CA SER A 71 8.44 -6.78 7.54
C SER A 71 8.27 -8.20 8.05
N ARG A 72 9.40 -8.88 8.32
CA ARG A 72 9.38 -10.25 8.88
C ARG A 72 9.36 -10.31 10.40
N ARG A 73 9.62 -9.18 11.06
CA ARG A 73 9.73 -9.07 12.51
C ARG A 73 9.20 -7.72 12.97
N PRO A 74 8.71 -7.64 14.22
CA PRO A 74 8.34 -6.37 14.81
C PRO A 74 9.45 -5.33 14.64
N CYS A 75 9.09 -4.17 14.11
CA CYS A 75 10.01 -3.07 13.88
C CYS A 75 9.33 -1.74 14.13
N GLU A 76 9.46 -1.24 15.36
CA GLU A 76 8.82 0.00 15.83
C GLU A 76 9.26 1.21 15.01
N ALA A 77 10.51 1.21 14.53
CA ALA A 77 11.05 2.29 13.69
C ALA A 77 10.27 2.50 12.38
N LEU A 78 9.49 1.51 11.91
CA LEU A 78 8.64 1.68 10.73
C LEU A 78 7.32 2.41 11.02
N PHE A 79 7.00 2.64 12.30
CA PHE A 79 5.74 3.22 12.74
C PHE A 79 5.90 4.49 13.58
N ASP A 80 7.01 4.60 14.32
CA ASP A 80 7.19 5.63 15.33
C ASP A 80 7.80 6.93 14.78
N HIS A 81 7.25 8.05 15.26
CA HIS A 81 7.60 9.42 14.86
C HIS A 81 7.64 9.59 13.34
N ILE A 82 6.53 9.19 12.71
CA ILE A 82 6.17 9.53 11.35
C ILE A 82 4.92 10.40 11.45
N ASP A 83 4.93 11.55 10.79
CA ASP A 83 3.81 12.47 10.68
C ASP A 83 2.84 11.93 9.63
N TRP A 84 1.97 11.03 10.07
CA TRP A 84 1.02 10.33 9.22
C TRP A 84 0.04 11.27 8.52
N GLY A 85 -0.24 10.98 7.24
CA GLY A 85 -1.23 11.70 6.42
C GLY A 85 -0.68 12.86 5.60
N GLY A 86 0.65 13.04 5.55
CA GLY A 86 1.31 14.05 4.71
C GLY A 86 2.22 13.46 3.63
N SER A 87 2.71 14.32 2.74
CA SER A 87 3.60 13.95 1.63
C SER A 87 5.03 13.60 2.05
N GLU A 88 5.34 13.64 3.35
CA GLU A 88 6.65 13.30 3.89
C GLU A 88 6.71 11.89 4.50
N VAL A 89 5.58 11.18 4.57
CA VAL A 89 5.46 9.88 5.26
C VAL A 89 6.50 8.87 4.74
N ALA A 90 6.64 8.73 3.43
CA ALA A 90 7.63 7.88 2.78
C ALA A 90 9.08 8.25 3.17
N ASP A 91 9.41 9.54 3.09
CA ASP A 91 10.76 10.03 3.38
C ASP A 91 11.12 9.92 4.86
N GLN A 92 10.16 10.20 5.74
CA GLN A 92 10.31 9.98 7.17
C GLN A 92 10.55 8.49 7.46
N THR A 93 9.76 7.60 6.86
CA THR A 93 9.93 6.14 7.00
C THR A 93 11.32 5.67 6.55
N ARG A 94 11.80 6.15 5.40
CA ARG A 94 13.18 5.89 4.93
C ARG A 94 14.23 6.33 5.94
N ARG A 95 14.08 7.53 6.52
CA ARG A 95 14.98 8.05 7.54
C ARG A 95 14.96 7.18 8.79
N ARG A 96 13.78 6.82 9.32
CA ARG A 96 13.68 5.96 10.51
C ARG A 96 14.27 4.57 10.26
N ALA A 97 14.01 3.98 9.10
CA ALA A 97 14.59 2.69 8.73
C ALA A 97 16.12 2.74 8.67
N LYS A 98 16.68 3.81 8.11
CA LYS A 98 18.13 4.03 8.06
C LYS A 98 18.75 4.22 9.44
N GLU A 99 18.13 5.02 10.31
CA GLU A 99 18.56 5.24 11.70
C GLU A 99 18.57 3.92 12.50
N ALA A 100 17.54 3.10 12.30
CA ALA A 100 17.42 1.75 12.89
C ALA A 100 18.30 0.69 12.20
N LYS A 101 19.12 1.08 11.21
CA LYS A 101 20.02 0.21 10.42
C LYS A 101 19.29 -0.97 9.76
N LEU A 102 18.03 -0.76 9.36
CA LEU A 102 17.25 -1.76 8.63
C LEU A 102 17.70 -1.81 7.17
N LYS A 103 17.81 -3.01 6.64
CA LYS A 103 17.98 -3.22 5.21
C LYS A 103 16.61 -3.09 4.53
N LEU A 104 16.25 -1.86 4.16
CA LEU A 104 15.02 -1.52 3.45
C LEU A 104 15.15 -1.80 1.94
N HIS A 105 14.09 -2.32 1.32
CA HIS A 105 13.96 -2.38 -0.14
C HIS A 105 12.71 -1.64 -0.62
N GLU A 106 12.84 -0.90 -1.70
CA GLU A 106 11.72 -0.18 -2.32
C GLU A 106 11.24 -0.91 -3.57
N LEU A 107 9.93 -1.13 -3.64
CA LEU A 107 9.23 -1.56 -4.85
C LEU A 107 9.11 -0.36 -5.81
N PRO A 108 8.74 -0.59 -7.08
CA PRO A 108 8.36 0.49 -7.97
C PRO A 108 7.23 1.33 -7.37
N TYR A 109 7.18 2.61 -7.78
CA TYR A 109 6.06 3.49 -7.46
C TYR A 109 4.74 2.90 -7.98
N TRP A 110 3.67 3.13 -7.21
CA TRP A 110 2.29 2.93 -7.63
C TRP A 110 1.44 4.13 -7.17
N TYR A 111 0.14 4.09 -7.43
CA TYR A 111 -0.77 5.18 -7.10
C TYR A 111 -2.03 4.64 -6.42
N ASP A 112 -2.55 5.43 -5.49
CA ASP A 112 -3.85 5.24 -4.87
C ASP A 112 -4.91 6.05 -5.62
N LEU A 113 -6.18 5.69 -5.46
CA LEU A 113 -7.32 6.38 -6.08
C LEU A 113 -7.93 7.41 -5.12
N ASP A 114 -7.31 8.59 -5.02
CA ASP A 114 -7.73 9.65 -4.09
C ASP A 114 -8.48 10.80 -4.78
N ARG A 115 -8.15 11.06 -6.05
CA ARG A 115 -8.63 12.20 -6.82
C ARG A 115 -9.36 11.74 -8.07
N PHE A 116 -10.22 12.61 -8.58
CA PHE A 116 -10.96 12.35 -9.81
C PHE A 116 -10.04 12.07 -11.00
N ASP A 117 -8.87 12.72 -11.07
CA ASP A 117 -7.93 12.51 -12.18
C ASP A 117 -7.28 11.10 -12.17
N ASP A 118 -7.20 10.46 -11.00
CA ASP A 118 -6.64 9.10 -10.86
C ASP A 118 -7.52 8.05 -11.55
N LEU A 119 -8.80 8.36 -11.77
CA LEU A 119 -9.72 7.52 -12.54
C LEU A 119 -9.22 7.27 -13.96
N ARG A 120 -8.50 8.21 -14.57
CA ARG A 120 -7.90 8.00 -15.91
C ARG A 120 -6.76 6.99 -15.86
N LEU A 121 -5.97 6.99 -14.78
CA LEU A 121 -4.91 6.01 -14.56
C LEU A 121 -5.51 4.62 -14.32
N ALA A 122 -6.50 4.50 -13.44
CA ALA A 122 -7.20 3.23 -13.21
C ALA A 122 -7.85 2.68 -14.48
N LYS A 123 -8.54 3.52 -15.27
CA LYS A 123 -9.11 3.08 -16.55
C LYS A 123 -8.03 2.48 -17.47
N ARG A 124 -6.91 3.19 -17.62
CA ARG A 124 -5.78 2.73 -18.44
C ARG A 124 -5.25 1.39 -17.95
N ASP A 125 -5.03 1.25 -16.65
CA ASP A 125 -4.33 0.08 -16.09
C ASP A 125 -5.25 -1.14 -15.96
N LEU A 126 -6.56 -0.96 -15.73
CA LEU A 126 -7.55 -2.04 -15.83
C LEU A 126 -7.51 -2.73 -17.21
N LEU A 127 -7.38 -1.94 -18.28
CA LEU A 127 -7.24 -2.45 -19.65
C LEU A 127 -5.86 -3.04 -19.91
N ARG A 128 -4.79 -2.31 -19.51
CA ARG A 128 -3.40 -2.72 -19.73
C ARG A 128 -3.08 -4.08 -19.14
N TYR A 129 -3.58 -4.37 -17.95
CA TYR A 129 -3.38 -5.63 -17.25
C TYR A 129 -4.51 -6.64 -17.48
N GLU A 130 -5.39 -6.37 -18.46
CA GLU A 130 -6.51 -7.22 -18.84
C GLU A 130 -7.41 -7.63 -17.65
N MET A 131 -7.52 -6.77 -16.64
CA MET A 131 -8.24 -7.05 -15.39
C MET A 131 -9.75 -7.16 -15.64
N THR A 132 -10.26 -6.48 -16.67
CA THR A 132 -11.66 -6.52 -17.08
C THR A 132 -12.15 -7.89 -17.55
N LYS A 133 -11.27 -8.90 -17.65
CA LYS A 133 -11.66 -10.30 -17.81
C LYS A 133 -12.41 -10.84 -16.58
N LEU A 134 -12.24 -10.21 -15.42
CA LEU A 134 -12.95 -10.52 -14.19
C LEU A 134 -14.19 -9.60 -14.04
N PRO A 135 -15.37 -10.14 -13.67
CA PRO A 135 -16.62 -9.36 -13.63
C PRO A 135 -16.56 -8.11 -12.75
N GLU A 136 -15.92 -8.19 -11.60
CA GLU A 136 -15.78 -7.09 -10.65
C GLU A 136 -14.97 -5.91 -11.23
N PHE A 137 -13.93 -6.21 -12.00
CA PHE A 137 -13.08 -5.20 -12.64
C PHE A 137 -13.71 -4.67 -13.93
N ALA A 138 -14.52 -5.47 -14.63
CA ALA A 138 -15.35 -4.98 -15.73
C ALA A 138 -16.37 -3.95 -15.23
N ALA A 139 -17.08 -4.25 -14.13
CA ALA A 139 -18.03 -3.31 -13.52
C ALA A 139 -17.36 -2.04 -13.00
N LEU A 140 -16.16 -2.15 -12.41
CA LEU A 140 -15.36 -1.00 -12.02
C LEU A 140 -14.98 -0.15 -13.24
N HIS A 141 -14.50 -0.76 -14.32
CA HIS A 141 -14.15 -0.07 -15.56
C HIS A 141 -15.35 0.71 -16.12
N GLU A 142 -16.52 0.07 -16.28
CA GLU A 142 -17.74 0.75 -16.75
C GLU A 142 -18.14 1.92 -15.85
N THR A 143 -17.99 1.78 -14.54
CA THR A 143 -18.29 2.84 -13.58
C THR A 143 -17.36 4.04 -13.77
N ILE A 144 -16.06 3.77 -13.92
CA ILE A 144 -15.05 4.79 -14.20
C ILE A 144 -15.35 5.50 -15.54
N GLU A 145 -15.74 4.76 -16.58
CA GLU A 145 -16.10 5.34 -17.88
C GLU A 145 -17.26 6.31 -17.77
N ARG A 146 -18.36 5.91 -17.11
CA ARG A 146 -19.53 6.78 -16.91
C ARG A 146 -19.16 8.06 -16.15
N LEU A 147 -18.33 7.96 -15.11
CA LEU A 147 -17.88 9.11 -14.33
C LEU A 147 -17.05 10.09 -15.19
N LEU A 148 -16.11 9.56 -15.99
CA LEU A 148 -15.26 10.37 -16.86
C LEU A 148 -16.03 11.03 -18.01
N GLU A 149 -17.10 10.39 -18.51
CA GLU A 149 -17.99 10.96 -19.52
C GLU A 149 -18.90 12.03 -18.95
N GLY A 150 -19.50 11.80 -17.78
CA GLY A 150 -20.35 12.77 -17.10
C GLY A 150 -19.64 14.06 -16.69
N SER A 151 -18.33 14.02 -16.48
CA SER A 151 -17.50 15.20 -16.18
C SER A 151 -17.19 16.08 -17.41
N LYS A 152 -17.59 15.68 -18.63
CA LYS A 152 -17.39 16.48 -19.85
C LYS A 152 -18.55 17.45 -20.15
N ALA A 153 -19.60 17.44 -19.33
CA ALA A 153 -20.75 18.34 -19.41
C ALA A 153 -20.59 19.53 -18.45
#